data_AF-A0A2V2N5B2-F1
#
_entry.id   AF-A0A2V2N5B2-F1
#
_cell.length_a   1.000
_cell.length_b   1.000
_cell.length_c   1.000
_cell.angle_alpha   90.00
_cell.angle_beta   90.00
_cell.angle_gamma   90.00
#
_symmetry.space_group_name_H-M   'P 1'
#
loop_
_entity.id
_entity.type
_entity.pdbx_description
1 polymer ?
#
loop_
_entity_poly.entity_id
_entity_poly.type
_entity_poly.pdbx_seq_one_letter_code
_entity_poly.pdbx_strand_id
1 'polypeptide(L)'
;MMTERPKWNKGTGNNYQSNSPGYNKSYQKPYKKDVNDSYFSDIIEKELEKIRNITHLSELNINEVTRENGIAETLAKSFKEDLNSNQLRKIFDTIISNQERLKNYGWEAIESDFYMIRPNLAYAKARNLIPEGFFLLVELCCKKIRVTDDLKQTIKNYDRFVELMQAIVAYNKYHKN
;
A
#
# COMPACT_ATOMS: atom_id res chain seq x y z
N MET A 1 -38.06 6.61 -74.00
CA MET A 1 -37.57 6.27 -72.65
C MET A 1 -36.21 6.93 -72.48
N MET A 2 -36.14 8.07 -71.78
CA MET A 2 -35.85 8.14 -70.33
C MET A 2 -34.42 7.63 -70.03
N THR A 3 -33.50 8.35 -69.39
CA THR A 3 -33.44 9.72 -68.86
C THR A 3 -31.98 9.97 -68.48
N GLU A 4 -31.58 11.22 -68.57
CA GLU A 4 -30.26 11.76 -68.30
C GLU A 4 -29.80 11.54 -66.84
N ARG A 5 -28.48 11.48 -66.66
CA ARG A 5 -27.82 11.42 -65.34
C ARG A 5 -28.07 12.72 -64.57
N PRO A 6 -28.52 12.69 -63.30
CA PRO A 6 -28.59 13.91 -62.50
C PRO A 6 -27.19 14.34 -62.06
N LYS A 7 -26.80 15.56 -62.45
CA LYS A 7 -25.80 16.36 -61.73
C LYS A 7 -26.45 16.87 -60.46
N TRP A 8 -25.83 16.65 -59.30
CA TRP A 8 -26.14 17.39 -58.09
C TRP A 8 -24.93 18.19 -57.60
N ASN A 9 -25.29 19.37 -57.15
CA ASN A 9 -24.54 20.60 -57.05
C ASN A 9 -23.87 20.74 -55.67
N LYS A 10 -22.86 21.61 -55.62
CA LYS A 10 -22.08 21.98 -54.44
C LYS A 10 -22.98 22.60 -53.37
N GLY A 11 -22.88 22.05 -52.15
CA GLY A 11 -23.43 22.61 -50.92
C GLY A 11 -22.31 22.74 -49.89
N THR A 12 -22.15 23.97 -49.41
CA THR A 12 -21.17 24.51 -48.48
C THR A 12 -21.18 23.89 -47.08
N GLY A 13 -20.02 23.87 -46.40
CA GLY A 13 -19.99 24.08 -44.94
C GLY A 13 -19.13 23.13 -44.10
N ASN A 14 -18.04 23.70 -43.59
CA ASN A 14 -17.45 23.53 -42.25
C ASN A 14 -16.58 22.30 -41.91
N ASN A 15 -15.27 22.58 -41.94
CA ASN A 15 -14.29 22.39 -40.86
C ASN A 15 -14.61 21.34 -39.79
N TYR A 16 -13.81 20.27 -39.79
CA TYR A 16 -13.57 19.44 -38.61
C TYR A 16 -12.83 20.27 -37.54
N GLN A 17 -13.59 20.98 -36.71
CA GLN A 17 -13.13 21.42 -35.40
C GLN A 17 -13.45 20.31 -34.40
N SER A 18 -12.41 19.58 -34.01
CA SER A 18 -12.44 18.69 -32.84
C SER A 18 -12.52 19.54 -31.56
N ASN A 19 -13.73 19.97 -31.20
CA ASN A 19 -14.00 20.47 -29.86
C ASN A 19 -13.95 19.28 -28.88
N SER A 20 -12.79 19.08 -28.23
CA SER A 20 -12.70 18.23 -27.05
C SER A 20 -13.38 18.94 -25.87
N PRO A 21 -14.44 18.38 -25.28
CA PRO A 21 -15.11 18.99 -24.14
C PRO A 21 -14.30 18.74 -22.86
N GLY A 22 -13.90 19.83 -22.20
CA GLY A 22 -13.79 19.93 -20.74
C GLY A 22 -12.78 19.01 -20.03
N TYR A 23 -11.62 19.57 -19.71
CA TYR A 23 -10.86 19.14 -18.52
C TYR A 23 -11.76 19.31 -17.28
N ASN A 24 -12.40 18.22 -16.87
CA ASN A 24 -13.19 18.17 -15.66
C ASN A 24 -12.20 18.11 -14.48
N LYS A 25 -11.95 19.25 -13.83
CA LYS A 25 -11.33 19.30 -12.50
C LYS A 25 -12.23 18.50 -11.57
N SER A 26 -11.93 17.22 -11.39
CA SER A 26 -12.58 16.38 -10.39
C SER A 26 -12.37 17.05 -9.03
N TYR A 27 -13.47 17.54 -8.46
CA TYR A 27 -13.57 17.99 -7.08
C TYR A 27 -12.78 17.06 -6.16
N GLN A 28 -11.62 17.51 -5.66
CA GLN A 28 -11.09 16.98 -4.41
C GLN A 28 -12.07 17.42 -3.33
N LYS A 29 -12.91 16.48 -2.86
CA LYS A 29 -13.70 16.74 -1.65
C LYS A 29 -12.70 17.07 -0.53
N PRO A 30 -12.85 18.20 0.18
CA PRO A 30 -12.04 18.46 1.36
C PRO A 30 -12.31 17.34 2.37
N TYR A 31 -11.25 16.65 2.77
CA TYR A 31 -11.31 15.63 3.81
C TYR A 31 -11.83 16.31 5.08
N LYS A 32 -13.07 15.99 5.48
CA LYS A 32 -13.65 16.50 6.72
C LYS A 32 -12.99 15.74 7.86
N LYS A 33 -12.19 16.46 8.64
CA LYS A 33 -11.45 15.93 9.78
C LYS A 33 -12.41 15.73 10.94
N ASP A 34 -12.98 14.54 11.06
CA ASP A 34 -13.83 14.15 12.20
C ASP A 34 -12.97 14.01 13.46
N VAL A 35 -13.50 14.34 14.64
CA VAL A 35 -12.75 14.31 15.92
C VAL A 35 -12.21 12.90 16.24
N ASN A 36 -12.91 11.85 15.80
CA ASN A 36 -12.47 10.46 15.91
C ASN A 36 -11.26 10.15 15.01
N ASP A 37 -11.16 10.77 13.84
CA ASP A 37 -10.06 10.58 12.89
C ASP A 37 -8.73 11.08 13.46
N SER A 38 -8.77 12.16 14.26
CA SER A 38 -7.58 12.68 14.96
C SER A 38 -7.00 11.68 15.96
N TYR A 39 -7.84 11.04 16.78
CA TYR A 39 -7.39 10.10 17.80
C TYR A 39 -6.79 8.82 17.20
N PHE A 40 -7.42 8.28 16.15
CA PHE A 40 -6.87 7.12 15.44
C PHE A 40 -5.54 7.46 14.75
N SER A 41 -5.43 8.65 14.16
CA SER A 41 -4.17 9.15 13.60
C SER A 41 -3.07 9.22 14.66
N ASP A 42 -3.37 9.73 15.87
CA ASP A 42 -2.39 9.84 16.95
C ASP A 42 -1.93 8.47 17.46
N ILE A 43 -2.85 7.49 17.56
CA ILE A 43 -2.50 6.11 17.93
C ILE A 43 -1.58 5.49 16.88
N ILE A 44 -1.93 5.58 15.60
CA ILE A 44 -1.12 5.02 14.51
C ILE A 44 0.27 5.66 14.56
N GLU A 45 0.35 6.98 14.67
CA GLU A 45 1.60 7.72 14.68
C GLU A 45 2.48 7.33 15.86
N LYS A 46 1.91 7.15 17.06
CA LYS A 46 2.64 6.66 18.24
C LYS A 46 3.28 5.30 17.99
N GLU A 47 2.58 4.39 17.32
CA GLU A 47 3.13 3.06 17.01
C GLU A 47 4.19 3.13 15.89
N LEU A 48 4.01 4.01 14.90
CA LEU A 48 5.02 4.26 13.87
C LEU A 48 6.31 4.86 14.46
N GLU A 49 6.20 5.77 15.43
CA GLU A 49 7.35 6.36 16.12
C GLU A 49 8.25 5.31 16.78
N LYS A 50 7.70 4.25 17.37
CA LYS A 50 8.50 3.15 17.92
C LYS A 50 9.40 2.51 16.86
N ILE A 51 8.89 2.36 15.63
CA ILE A 51 9.64 1.79 14.50
C ILE A 51 10.60 2.83 13.90
N ARG A 52 10.28 4.13 13.93
CA ARG A 52 11.20 5.18 13.45
C ARG A 52 12.46 5.26 14.30
N ASN A 53 12.30 5.12 15.63
CA ASN A 53 13.36 5.28 16.61
C ASN A 53 14.35 4.11 16.73
N ILE A 54 14.04 2.96 16.13
CA ILE A 54 14.99 1.83 16.04
C ILE A 54 15.81 1.91 14.75
N THR A 55 17.05 1.40 14.77
CA THR A 55 17.91 1.40 13.58
C THR A 55 17.62 0.19 12.71
N HIS A 56 17.70 -0.98 13.32
CA HIS A 56 17.40 -2.25 12.68
C HIS A 56 16.00 -2.70 13.05
N LEU A 57 15.21 -3.13 12.07
CA LEU A 57 13.85 -3.60 12.36
C LEU A 57 13.84 -4.79 13.34
N SER A 58 14.90 -5.60 13.37
CA SER A 58 15.06 -6.69 14.34
C SER A 58 15.15 -6.25 15.80
N GLU A 59 15.43 -4.98 16.08
CA GLU A 59 15.46 -4.40 17.43
C GLU A 59 14.06 -4.21 18.02
N LEU A 60 13.02 -4.20 17.19
CA LEU A 60 11.64 -4.20 17.67
C LEU A 60 11.48 -5.37 18.64
N ASN A 61 10.72 -5.22 19.73
CA ASN A 61 10.54 -6.31 20.69
C ASN A 61 9.39 -7.24 20.25
N ILE A 62 9.60 -8.56 20.21
CA ILE A 62 8.59 -9.49 19.66
C ILE A 62 7.38 -9.64 20.58
N ASN A 63 7.60 -9.56 21.90
CA ASN A 63 6.52 -9.52 22.87
C ASN A 63 5.67 -8.26 22.67
N GLU A 64 6.30 -7.10 22.45
CA GLU A 64 5.54 -5.86 22.17
C GLU A 64 4.75 -5.91 20.87
N VAL A 65 5.29 -6.58 19.83
CA VAL A 65 4.57 -6.80 18.58
C VAL A 65 3.33 -7.65 18.81
N THR A 66 3.45 -8.74 19.58
CA THR A 66 2.46 -9.83 19.58
C THR A 66 1.49 -9.82 20.75
N ARG A 67 1.83 -9.19 21.89
CA ARG A 67 0.99 -9.19 23.10
C ARG A 67 -0.36 -8.51 22.87
N GLU A 68 -1.30 -8.78 23.77
CA GLU A 68 -2.57 -8.07 23.82
C GLU A 68 -2.34 -6.56 24.01
N ASN A 69 -3.07 -5.77 23.23
CA ASN A 69 -2.91 -4.33 23.07
C ASN A 69 -1.47 -3.91 22.72
N GLY A 70 -0.72 -4.83 22.11
CA GLY A 70 0.60 -4.60 21.53
C GLY A 70 0.51 -3.86 20.21
N ILE A 71 1.66 -3.70 19.55
CA ILE A 71 1.81 -2.91 18.32
C ILE A 71 0.89 -3.45 17.22
N ALA A 72 0.93 -4.76 16.96
CA ALA A 72 0.18 -5.36 15.86
C ALA A 72 -1.33 -5.29 16.08
N GLU A 73 -1.81 -5.58 17.29
CA GLU A 73 -3.24 -5.52 17.59
C GLU A 73 -3.78 -4.08 17.52
N THR A 74 -3.02 -3.12 18.07
CA THR A 74 -3.37 -1.70 18.04
C THR A 74 -3.52 -1.21 16.60
N LEU A 75 -2.52 -1.48 15.74
CA LEU A 75 -2.58 -1.14 14.33
C LEU A 75 -3.72 -1.85 13.60
N ALA A 76 -3.92 -3.15 13.86
CA ALA A 76 -4.99 -3.93 13.23
C ALA A 76 -6.40 -3.39 13.56
N LYS A 77 -6.63 -2.95 14.80
CA LYS A 77 -7.88 -2.29 15.23
C LYS A 77 -8.03 -0.94 14.54
N SER A 78 -6.98 -0.12 14.49
CA SER A 78 -6.99 1.19 13.83
C SER A 78 -7.24 1.11 12.31
N PHE A 79 -6.92 -0.03 11.68
CA PHE A 79 -7.12 -0.24 10.25
C PHE A 79 -8.40 -1.06 9.92
N LYS A 80 -9.20 -1.46 10.92
CA LYS A 80 -10.21 -2.53 10.79
C LYS A 80 -11.20 -2.32 9.64
N GLU A 81 -11.72 -1.11 9.48
CA GLU A 81 -12.77 -0.79 8.49
C GLU A 81 -12.22 -0.54 7.07
N ASP A 82 -10.93 -0.24 6.94
CA ASP A 82 -10.33 0.23 5.68
C ASP A 82 -9.51 -0.84 4.94
N LEU A 83 -9.40 -2.03 5.52
CA LEU A 83 -8.53 -3.10 5.00
C LEU A 83 -9.32 -4.10 4.15
N ASN A 84 -9.27 -3.94 2.82
CA ASN A 84 -9.75 -4.96 1.90
C ASN A 84 -8.85 -6.21 1.96
N SER A 85 -9.41 -7.32 2.41
CA SER A 85 -8.70 -8.57 2.69
C SER A 85 -7.99 -9.19 1.47
N ASN A 86 -8.53 -9.01 0.27
CA ASN A 86 -7.98 -9.66 -0.94
C ASN A 86 -6.71 -8.96 -1.46
N GLN A 87 -6.60 -7.64 -1.32
CA GLN A 87 -5.46 -6.87 -1.82
C GLN A 87 -4.29 -6.92 -0.83
N LEU A 88 -4.63 -6.89 0.45
CA LEU A 88 -3.68 -7.13 1.52
C LEU A 88 -3.05 -8.51 1.39
N ARG A 89 -3.85 -9.55 1.18
CA ARG A 89 -3.35 -10.91 0.99
C ARG A 89 -2.24 -10.96 -0.06
N LYS A 90 -2.42 -10.34 -1.22
CA LYS A 90 -1.39 -10.31 -2.27
C LYS A 90 -0.08 -9.68 -1.80
N ILE A 91 -0.14 -8.56 -1.10
CA ILE A 91 1.05 -7.88 -0.58
C ILE A 91 1.73 -8.74 0.50
N PHE A 92 0.95 -9.30 1.43
CA PHE A 92 1.46 -10.20 2.48
C PHE A 92 2.08 -11.47 1.89
N ASP A 93 1.46 -12.07 0.88
CA ASP A 93 1.97 -13.27 0.21
C ASP A 93 3.33 -12.99 -0.45
N THR A 94 3.49 -11.82 -1.11
CA THR A 94 4.79 -11.39 -1.65
C THR A 94 5.84 -11.23 -0.54
N ILE A 95 5.48 -10.60 0.58
CA ILE A 95 6.38 -10.40 1.72
C ILE A 95 6.82 -11.75 2.30
N ILE A 96 5.88 -12.66 2.55
CA ILE A 96 6.17 -13.99 3.11
C ILE A 96 7.01 -14.82 2.13
N SER A 97 6.67 -14.83 0.84
CA SER A 97 7.44 -15.55 -0.18
C SER A 97 8.89 -15.09 -0.29
N ASN A 98 9.13 -13.79 -0.10
CA ASN A 98 10.47 -13.23 -0.15
C ASN A 98 11.33 -13.66 1.06
N GLN A 99 10.73 -13.95 2.22
CA GLN A 99 11.46 -14.40 3.39
C GLN A 99 12.21 -15.72 3.13
N GLU A 100 11.51 -16.70 2.57
CA GLU A 100 12.09 -18.01 2.26
C GLU A 100 13.19 -17.89 1.19
N ARG A 101 12.93 -17.11 0.14
CA ARG A 101 13.90 -16.88 -0.94
C ARG A 101 15.14 -16.15 -0.44
N LEU A 102 14.98 -15.15 0.43
CA LEU A 102 16.09 -14.43 1.04
C LEU A 102 16.98 -15.37 1.87
N LYS A 103 16.38 -16.27 2.66
CA LYS A 103 17.11 -17.24 3.49
C LYS A 103 17.88 -18.26 2.65
N ASN A 104 17.29 -18.73 1.55
CA ASN A 104 17.84 -19.83 0.75
C ASN A 104 18.78 -19.35 -0.37
N TYR A 105 18.54 -18.16 -0.92
CA TYR A 105 19.19 -17.70 -2.15
C TYR A 105 19.80 -16.29 -2.05
N GLY A 106 19.73 -15.64 -0.89
CA GLY A 106 20.32 -14.32 -0.68
C GLY A 106 19.47 -13.16 -1.18
N TRP A 107 20.03 -11.94 -1.11
CA TRP A 107 19.32 -10.70 -1.37
C TRP A 107 18.95 -10.54 -2.86
N GLU A 108 19.87 -10.90 -3.74
CA GLU A 108 19.74 -10.80 -5.19
C GLU A 108 18.50 -11.56 -5.68
N ALA A 109 18.16 -12.66 -5.00
CA ALA A 109 16.99 -13.46 -5.32
C ALA A 109 15.67 -12.73 -5.07
N ILE A 110 15.63 -11.72 -4.18
CA ILE A 110 14.39 -11.00 -3.81
C ILE A 110 14.42 -9.52 -4.14
N GLU A 111 15.57 -8.98 -4.56
CA GLU A 111 15.81 -7.54 -4.68
C GLU A 111 14.74 -6.82 -5.52
N SER A 112 14.45 -7.34 -6.71
CA SER A 112 13.44 -6.78 -7.60
C SER A 112 12.05 -6.78 -6.95
N ASP A 113 11.64 -7.92 -6.37
CA ASP A 113 10.33 -8.07 -5.73
C ASP A 113 10.20 -7.18 -4.49
N PHE A 114 11.29 -7.04 -3.73
CA PHE A 114 11.37 -6.15 -2.59
C PHE A 114 11.15 -4.70 -3.01
N TYR A 115 11.86 -4.22 -4.03
CA TYR A 115 11.70 -2.85 -4.52
C TYR A 115 10.32 -2.60 -5.15
N MET A 116 9.64 -3.65 -5.64
CA MET A 116 8.26 -3.56 -6.15
C MET A 116 7.18 -3.47 -5.07
N ILE A 117 7.49 -3.76 -3.79
CA ILE A 117 6.54 -3.60 -2.68
C ILE A 117 6.01 -2.16 -2.63
N ARG A 118 6.87 -1.15 -2.73
CA ARG A 118 6.48 0.26 -2.60
C ARG A 118 5.59 0.76 -3.75
N PRO A 119 5.90 0.52 -5.05
CA PRO A 119 4.98 0.80 -6.15
C PRO A 119 3.62 0.11 -6.00
N ASN A 120 3.61 -1.17 -5.59
CA ASN A 120 2.38 -1.93 -5.39
C ASN A 120 1.52 -1.35 -4.26
N LEU A 121 2.15 -0.93 -3.15
CA LEU A 121 1.48 -0.22 -2.06
C LEU A 121 0.92 1.14 -2.51
N ALA A 122 1.70 1.92 -3.26
CA ALA A 122 1.25 3.22 -3.77
C ALA A 122 0.02 3.07 -4.68
N TYR A 123 0.03 2.05 -5.55
CA TYR A 123 -1.13 1.72 -6.38
C TYR A 123 -2.34 1.29 -5.54
N ALA A 124 -2.15 0.42 -4.55
CA ALA A 124 -3.23 -0.03 -3.66
C ALA A 124 -3.85 1.14 -2.87
N LYS A 125 -3.00 2.04 -2.35
CA LYS A 125 -3.42 3.26 -1.66
C LYS A 125 -4.21 4.20 -2.57
N ALA A 126 -3.72 4.46 -3.79
CA ALA A 126 -4.41 5.31 -4.77
C ALA A 126 -5.79 4.77 -5.17
N ARG A 127 -5.99 3.45 -5.02
CA ARG A 127 -7.26 2.76 -5.26
C ARG A 127 -8.13 2.66 -4.00
N ASN A 128 -7.73 3.31 -2.90
CA ASN A 128 -8.39 3.25 -1.58
C ASN A 128 -8.55 1.82 -1.05
N LEU A 129 -7.58 0.94 -1.33
CA LEU A 129 -7.60 -0.47 -0.89
C LEU A 129 -6.89 -0.69 0.44
N ILE A 130 -6.06 0.27 0.84
CA ILE A 130 -5.34 0.30 2.12
C ILE A 130 -5.42 1.73 2.69
N PRO A 131 -5.46 1.88 4.02
CA PRO A 131 -5.39 3.18 4.66
C PRO A 131 -3.99 3.79 4.57
N GLU A 132 -3.90 5.11 4.70
CA GLU A 132 -2.63 5.87 4.73
C GLU A 132 -1.66 5.30 5.79
N GLY A 133 -2.16 5.06 7.00
CA GLY A 133 -1.34 4.55 8.09
C GLY A 133 -0.68 3.19 7.78
N PHE A 134 -1.37 2.33 7.03
CA PHE A 134 -0.81 1.05 6.60
C PHE A 134 0.27 1.25 5.53
N PHE A 135 0.07 2.16 4.57
CA PHE A 135 1.10 2.52 3.60
C PHE A 135 2.37 3.02 4.29
N LEU A 136 2.23 3.94 5.25
CA LEU A 136 3.36 4.50 5.99
C LEU A 136 4.08 3.45 6.83
N LEU A 137 3.34 2.56 7.49
CA LEU A 137 3.89 1.44 8.25
C LEU A 137 4.81 0.58 7.38
N VAL A 138 4.29 0.09 6.25
CA VAL A 138 5.05 -0.82 5.40
C VAL A 138 6.23 -0.11 4.75
N GLU A 139 6.06 1.14 4.30
CA GLU A 139 7.16 1.93 3.75
C GLU A 139 8.28 2.13 4.79
N LEU A 140 7.91 2.41 6.04
CA LEU A 140 8.86 2.57 7.14
C LEU A 140 9.61 1.26 7.43
N CYS A 141 8.91 0.13 7.50
CA CYS A 141 9.57 -1.17 7.66
C CYS A 141 10.54 -1.47 6.51
N CYS A 142 10.14 -1.23 5.25
CA CYS A 142 11.03 -1.41 4.09
C CYS A 142 12.32 -0.59 4.20
N LYS A 143 12.25 0.67 4.68
CA LYS A 143 13.42 1.52 4.91
C LYS A 143 14.38 0.96 5.97
N LYS A 144 13.90 0.09 6.87
CA LYS A 144 14.68 -0.49 7.98
C LYS A 144 15.21 -1.90 7.68
N ILE A 145 14.90 -2.49 6.52
CA ILE A 145 15.29 -3.86 6.17
C ILE A 145 16.75 -3.97 5.76
N ARG A 146 17.18 -3.17 4.79
CA ARG A 146 18.55 -3.17 4.24
C ARG A 146 19.27 -1.85 4.55
N VAL A 147 19.39 -1.55 5.85
CA VAL A 147 20.13 -0.37 6.35
C VAL A 147 21.65 -0.60 6.40
N THR A 148 22.10 -1.83 6.18
CA THR A 148 23.50 -2.27 6.17
C THR A 148 23.69 -3.33 5.09
N ASP A 149 24.92 -3.50 4.59
CA ASP A 149 25.27 -4.57 3.64
C ASP A 149 25.42 -5.96 4.28
N ASP A 150 25.32 -6.07 5.61
CA ASP A 150 25.31 -7.37 6.29
C ASP A 150 24.03 -8.15 5.98
N LEU A 151 24.18 -9.23 5.20
CA LEU A 151 23.08 -10.13 4.84
C LEU A 151 22.44 -10.78 6.07
N LYS A 152 23.21 -11.14 7.11
CA LYS A 152 22.63 -11.76 8.33
C LYS A 152 21.72 -10.78 9.04
N GLN A 153 22.14 -9.53 9.16
CA GLN A 153 21.32 -8.48 9.74
C GLN A 153 20.09 -8.17 8.88
N THR A 154 20.24 -8.17 7.55
CA THR A 154 19.13 -8.02 6.61
C THR A 154 18.08 -9.14 6.78
N ILE A 155 18.51 -10.40 6.91
CA ILE A 155 17.62 -11.54 7.17
C ILE A 155 16.87 -11.34 8.49
N LYS A 156 17.55 -10.95 9.58
CA LYS A 156 16.90 -10.68 10.87
C LYS A 156 15.87 -9.56 10.79
N ASN A 157 16.17 -8.48 10.07
CA ASN A 157 15.23 -7.39 9.86
C ASN A 157 14.01 -7.86 9.05
N TYR A 158 14.24 -8.66 8.01
CA TYR A 158 13.17 -9.22 7.19
C TYR A 158 12.29 -10.19 7.98
N ASP A 159 12.87 -11.03 8.83
CA ASP A 159 12.14 -11.92 9.72
C ASP A 159 11.20 -11.12 10.63
N ARG A 160 11.72 -10.05 11.25
CA ARG A 160 10.89 -9.19 12.08
C ARG A 160 9.79 -8.47 11.30
N PHE A 161 10.07 -8.07 10.06
CA PHE A 161 9.05 -7.51 9.18
C PHE A 161 7.90 -8.50 8.96
N VAL A 162 8.23 -9.76 8.62
CA VAL A 162 7.24 -10.81 8.39
C VAL A 162 6.43 -11.09 9.67
N GLU A 163 7.08 -11.19 10.82
CA GLU A 163 6.42 -11.42 12.12
C GLU A 163 5.40 -10.32 12.44
N LEU A 164 5.79 -9.04 12.27
CA LEU A 164 4.88 -7.89 12.46
C LEU A 164 3.69 -7.97 11.50
N MET A 165 3.96 -8.25 10.23
CA MET A 165 2.96 -8.32 9.17
C MET A 165 1.96 -9.47 9.41
N GLN A 166 2.44 -10.65 9.79
CA GLN A 166 1.60 -11.79 10.17
C GLN A 166 0.74 -11.50 11.40
N ALA A 167 1.32 -10.87 12.44
CA ALA A 167 0.58 -10.50 13.64
C ALA A 167 -0.56 -9.52 13.33
N ILE A 168 -0.32 -8.51 12.48
CA ILE A 168 -1.36 -7.56 12.05
C ILE A 168 -2.49 -8.28 11.31
N VAL A 169 -2.16 -9.20 10.37
CA VAL A 169 -3.17 -9.99 9.65
C VAL A 169 -3.98 -10.86 10.61
N ALA A 170 -3.31 -11.52 11.55
CA ALA A 170 -3.96 -12.39 12.54
C ALA A 170 -4.94 -11.59 13.40
N TYR A 171 -4.53 -10.44 13.95
CA TYR A 171 -5.40 -9.58 14.75
C TYR A 171 -6.51 -8.92 13.92
N ASN A 172 -6.24 -8.53 12.67
CA ASN A 172 -7.27 -7.99 11.79
C ASN A 172 -8.36 -9.03 11.52
N LYS A 173 -7.98 -10.30 11.34
CA LYS A 173 -8.93 -11.41 11.22
C LYS A 173 -9.68 -11.68 12.54
N TYR A 174 -8.97 -11.70 13.66
CA TYR A 174 -9.55 -11.91 14.99
C TYR A 174 -10.65 -10.90 15.33
N HIS A 175 -10.42 -9.62 15.01
CA HIS A 175 -11.35 -8.52 15.31
C HIS A 175 -12.43 -8.29 14.25
N LYS A 176 -12.35 -8.92 13.07
CA LYS A 176 -13.36 -8.82 12.00
C LYS A 176 -14.53 -9.81 12.16
N ASN A 177 -14.47 -10.69 13.15
CA ASN A 177 -15.59 -11.55 13.54
C ASN A 177 -16.63 -10.80 14.38
#